data_AF-A0A933TBB0-F1
#
_entry.id   AF-A0A933TBB0-F1
#
_cell.length_a   1.000
_cell.length_b   1.000
_cell.length_c   1.000
_cell.angle_alpha   90.00
_cell.angle_beta   90.00
_cell.angle_gamma   90.00
#
_symmetry.space_group_name_H-M   'P 1'
#
loop_
_entity.id
_entity.type
_entity.pdbx_description
1 polymer ?
#
loop_
_entity_poly.entity_id
_entity_poly.type
_entity_poly.pdbx_seq_one_letter_code
_entity_poly.pdbx_strand_id
1 'polypeptide(L)'
;MIPIEISPQKSSVPRCPSCGNNGKAVKAPSLYSLIKKERQDSITDSRYFFCDSKGCDAVYFTEDGSQTFYKQDLVVRVGVKEDSPPRPICYCFNHTVEEIFDEIKLTGKSTVMDDIRARMKKGGCSCEAKNPQGSCCLGTVEHFVKEAFRQPRFASLGPVGAIISAVMASLCCVGPFVLVMLGASGAWVVNLRVFEPYRPIFILFTIGFLGAGFYNAYKKPKGDCKPGSLCAVPRTKKVGRVFLWSATILVVFLLILPYLIGLLV
;
A
#
# COMPACT_ATOMS: atom_id res chain seq x y z
N MET A 1 9.45 35.60 48.00
CA MET A 1 8.60 35.77 46.81
C MET A 1 9.40 35.24 45.62
N ILE A 2 9.14 34.00 45.20
CA ILE A 2 9.85 33.35 44.10
C ILE A 2 9.01 33.56 42.84
N PRO A 3 9.55 34.11 41.75
CA PRO A 3 8.81 34.26 40.51
C PRO A 3 8.62 32.87 39.86
N ILE A 4 7.36 32.52 39.61
CA ILE A 4 6.99 31.34 38.83
C ILE A 4 7.26 31.66 37.37
N GLU A 5 8.34 31.10 36.80
CA GLU A 5 8.54 31.08 35.35
C GLU A 5 7.47 30.18 34.72
N ILE A 6 6.50 30.80 34.06
CA ILE A 6 5.54 30.10 33.20
C ILE A 6 6.27 29.78 31.89
N SER A 7 6.81 28.55 31.80
CA SER A 7 7.30 28.00 30.55
C SER A 7 6.13 27.87 29.54
N PRO A 8 6.26 28.33 28.28
CA PRO A 8 5.18 28.27 27.31
C PRO A 8 4.91 26.81 26.95
N GLN A 9 3.76 26.28 27.38
CA GLN A 9 3.31 24.94 27.00
C GLN A 9 3.14 24.87 25.48
N LYS A 10 4.03 24.11 24.83
CA LYS A 10 3.94 23.76 23.42
C LYS A 10 2.69 22.91 23.21
N SER A 11 1.63 23.47 22.65
CA SER A 11 0.34 22.81 22.49
C SER A 11 0.51 21.46 21.78
N SER A 12 0.08 20.38 22.43
CA SER A 12 0.10 19.03 21.86
C SER A 12 -0.90 18.95 20.70
N VAL A 13 -0.46 18.45 19.54
CA VAL A 13 -1.35 18.24 18.39
C VAL A 13 -2.48 17.27 18.79
N PRO A 14 -3.76 17.63 18.62
CA PRO A 14 -4.88 16.76 18.98
C PRO A 14 -4.86 15.44 18.21
N ARG A 15 -5.27 14.36 18.87
CA ARG A 15 -5.27 13.00 18.31
C ARG A 15 -6.69 12.54 18.02
N CYS A 16 -6.85 11.85 16.91
CA CYS A 16 -8.12 11.28 16.48
C CYS A 16 -8.63 10.27 17.54
N PRO A 17 -9.85 10.44 18.08
CA PRO A 17 -10.40 9.53 19.09
C PRO A 17 -10.52 8.07 18.61
N SER A 18 -10.74 7.86 17.31
CA SER A 18 -10.96 6.52 16.76
C SER A 18 -9.68 5.73 16.45
N CYS A 19 -8.56 6.40 16.13
CA CYS A 19 -7.34 5.71 15.69
C CYS A 19 -6.04 6.23 16.32
N GLY A 20 -6.09 7.29 17.13
CA GLY A 20 -4.93 7.89 17.78
C GLY A 20 -3.99 8.68 16.87
N ASN A 21 -4.26 8.78 15.57
CA ASN A 21 -3.42 9.54 14.64
C ASN A 21 -3.53 11.06 14.88
N ASN A 22 -2.45 11.79 14.59
CA ASN A 22 -2.44 13.25 14.76
C ASN A 22 -3.43 13.92 13.77
N GLY A 23 -4.18 14.89 14.28
CA GLY A 23 -5.10 15.70 13.50
C GLY A 23 -4.42 16.87 12.81
N LYS A 24 -4.97 17.27 11.66
CA LYS A 24 -4.61 18.52 10.97
C LYS A 24 -5.72 19.54 11.16
N ALA A 25 -5.43 20.74 11.64
CA ALA A 25 -6.45 21.77 11.83
C ALA A 25 -7.18 22.09 10.51
N VAL A 26 -8.51 22.24 10.56
CA VAL A 26 -9.36 22.53 9.41
C VAL A 26 -10.10 23.84 9.63
N LYS A 27 -10.27 24.63 8.57
CA LYS A 27 -11.04 25.87 8.60
C LYS A 27 -12.54 25.58 8.59
N ALA A 28 -13.32 26.41 9.29
CA ALA A 28 -14.77 26.28 9.38
C ALA A 28 -15.51 26.12 8.03
N PRO A 29 -15.15 26.83 6.93
CA PRO A 29 -15.88 26.70 5.66
C PRO A 29 -15.88 25.28 5.09
N SER A 30 -14.78 24.52 5.24
CA SER A 30 -14.69 23.11 4.82
C SER A 30 -15.64 22.23 5.62
N LEU A 31 -15.76 22.48 6.93
CA LEU A 31 -16.62 21.68 7.79
C LEU A 31 -18.10 21.86 7.40
N TYR A 32 -18.58 23.10 7.41
CA TYR A 32 -20.00 23.37 7.13
C TYR A 32 -20.42 23.00 5.70
N SER A 33 -19.53 23.15 4.71
CA SER A 33 -19.86 22.85 3.32
C SER A 33 -19.87 21.34 3.00
N LEU A 34 -19.19 20.52 3.81
CA LEU A 34 -18.97 19.11 3.51
C LEU A 34 -19.75 18.16 4.41
N ILE A 35 -20.20 18.60 5.58
CA ILE A 35 -21.11 17.84 6.44
C ILE A 35 -22.53 17.87 5.86
N LYS A 36 -23.20 16.71 5.84
CA LYS A 36 -24.61 16.57 5.42
C LYS A 36 -25.50 17.51 6.23
N LYS A 37 -26.48 18.12 5.57
CA LYS A 37 -27.38 19.13 6.18
C LYS A 37 -27.98 18.67 7.51
N GLU A 38 -28.44 17.42 7.58
CA GLU A 38 -29.03 16.79 8.78
C GLU A 38 -28.09 16.75 10.00
N ARG A 39 -26.78 16.89 9.78
CA ARG A 39 -25.74 16.83 10.82
C ARG A 39 -25.13 18.20 11.09
N GLN A 40 -25.45 19.23 10.30
CA GLN A 40 -24.85 20.56 10.44
C GLN A 40 -25.25 21.23 11.77
N ASP A 41 -26.48 21.04 12.23
CA ASP A 41 -26.96 21.60 13.51
C ASP A 41 -26.24 21.00 14.73
N SER A 42 -25.57 19.86 14.56
CA SER A 42 -24.75 19.25 15.62
C SER A 42 -23.36 19.86 15.72
N ILE A 43 -22.92 20.69 14.76
CA ILE A 43 -21.58 21.30 14.78
C ILE A 43 -21.48 22.25 15.98
N THR A 44 -20.57 21.93 16.90
CA THR A 44 -20.26 22.74 18.07
C THR A 44 -19.30 23.88 17.72
N ASP A 45 -19.32 24.96 18.51
CA ASP A 45 -18.32 26.03 18.40
C ASP A 45 -16.98 25.57 19.00
N SER A 46 -16.23 24.80 18.23
CA SER A 46 -14.95 24.20 18.61
C SER A 46 -14.01 24.11 17.42
N ARG A 47 -12.71 23.96 17.68
CA ARG A 47 -11.73 23.74 16.62
C ARG A 47 -11.80 22.29 16.15
N TYR A 48 -11.92 22.10 14.84
CA TYR A 48 -11.94 20.77 14.22
C TYR A 48 -10.63 20.41 13.56
N PHE A 49 -10.33 19.12 13.60
CA PHE A 49 -9.14 18.51 13.04
C PHE A 49 -9.52 17.39 12.07
N PHE A 50 -8.81 17.28 10.96
CA PHE A 50 -8.94 16.23 9.97
C PHE A 50 -8.03 15.05 10.31
N CYS A 51 -8.59 13.83 10.27
CA CYS A 51 -7.84 12.58 10.36
C CYS A 51 -7.49 12.06 8.95
N ASP A 52 -6.21 12.02 8.60
CA ASP A 52 -5.71 11.53 7.32
C ASP A 52 -5.36 10.02 7.31
N SER A 53 -5.60 9.32 8.42
CA SER A 53 -5.29 7.90 8.53
C SER A 53 -6.16 7.08 7.58
N LYS A 54 -5.51 6.27 6.72
CA LYS A 54 -6.16 5.27 5.89
C LYS A 54 -6.72 4.15 6.77
N GLY A 55 -7.94 3.70 6.48
CA GLY A 55 -8.64 2.67 7.28
C GLY A 55 -9.32 3.18 8.56
N CYS A 56 -9.23 4.48 8.86
CA CYS A 56 -10.03 5.11 9.92
C CYS A 56 -11.22 5.84 9.32
N ASP A 57 -12.44 5.55 9.77
CA ASP A 57 -13.65 6.19 9.22
C ASP A 57 -13.92 7.58 9.80
N ALA A 58 -13.31 7.93 10.93
CA ALA A 58 -13.34 9.31 11.42
C ALA A 58 -12.67 10.26 10.42
N VAL A 59 -13.37 11.34 10.11
CA VAL A 59 -12.93 12.41 9.19
C VAL A 59 -12.59 13.66 9.97
N TYR A 60 -13.56 14.22 10.71
CA TYR A 60 -13.38 15.41 11.54
C TYR A 60 -13.58 15.10 13.01
N PHE A 61 -12.82 15.72 13.89
CA PHE A 61 -12.99 15.61 15.33
C PHE A 61 -12.61 16.91 16.03
N THR A 62 -13.20 17.18 17.19
CA THR A 62 -12.91 18.37 18.00
C THR A 62 -11.60 18.22 18.77
N GLU A 63 -11.02 19.34 19.20
CA GLU A 63 -9.77 19.37 19.96
C GLU A 63 -9.77 18.48 21.22
N ASP A 64 -10.89 18.47 21.93
CA ASP A 64 -11.15 17.69 23.14
C ASP A 64 -11.62 16.24 22.85
N GLY A 65 -11.91 15.93 21.57
CA GLY A 65 -12.44 14.65 21.14
C GLY A 65 -13.91 14.40 21.50
N SER A 66 -14.64 15.39 22.00
CA SER A 66 -16.05 15.26 22.39
C SER A 66 -16.99 15.00 21.21
N GLN A 67 -16.63 15.46 20.01
CA GLN A 67 -17.40 15.23 18.80
C GLN A 67 -16.52 14.70 17.66
N THR A 68 -17.07 13.76 16.89
CA THR A 68 -16.45 13.18 15.70
C THR A 68 -17.47 13.01 14.58
N PHE A 69 -17.09 13.42 13.37
CA PHE A 69 -17.82 13.15 12.13
C PHE A 69 -17.08 12.09 11.32
N TYR A 70 -17.83 11.14 10.77
CA TYR A 70 -17.34 10.00 10.02
C TYR A 70 -17.58 10.18 8.52
N LYS A 71 -17.00 9.32 7.69
CA LYS A 71 -17.17 9.33 6.22
C LYS A 71 -18.64 9.43 5.79
N GLN A 72 -19.53 8.74 6.50
CA GLN A 72 -20.96 8.72 6.22
C GLN A 72 -21.69 10.04 6.54
N ASP A 73 -21.10 10.91 7.35
CA ASP A 73 -21.65 12.23 7.69
C ASP A 73 -21.33 13.28 6.61
N LEU A 74 -20.48 12.96 5.63
CA LEU A 74 -20.06 13.89 4.59
C LEU A 74 -20.88 13.73 3.30
N VAL A 75 -21.02 14.83 2.55
CA VAL A 75 -21.62 14.85 1.20
C VAL A 75 -20.64 14.45 0.10
N VAL A 76 -19.34 14.36 0.43
CA VAL A 76 -18.28 13.95 -0.50
C VAL A 76 -17.53 12.74 0.03
N ARG A 77 -17.02 11.92 -0.90
CA ARG A 77 -16.11 10.82 -0.57
C ARG A 77 -14.71 11.37 -0.31
N VAL A 78 -14.04 10.93 0.77
CA VAL A 78 -12.72 11.46 1.16
C VAL A 78 -11.59 10.64 0.55
N GLY A 79 -11.24 10.91 -0.72
CA GLY A 79 -10.39 10.03 -1.53
C GLY A 79 -9.03 9.64 -0.94
N VAL A 80 -8.39 10.50 -0.14
CA VAL A 80 -7.13 10.17 0.56
C VAL A 80 -7.25 9.04 1.59
N LYS A 81 -8.46 8.74 2.06
CA LYS A 81 -8.80 7.69 3.03
C LYS A 81 -9.38 6.43 2.38
N GLU A 82 -9.48 6.40 1.06
CA GLU A 82 -10.13 5.34 0.30
C GLU A 82 -9.10 4.45 -0.39
N ASP A 83 -9.40 3.14 -0.43
CA ASP A 83 -8.58 2.15 -1.16
C ASP A 83 -9.19 1.77 -2.51
N SER A 84 -10.50 2.00 -2.71
CA SER A 84 -11.21 1.69 -3.96
C SER A 84 -11.64 2.95 -4.74
N PRO A 85 -11.68 2.89 -6.08
CA PRO A 85 -12.20 3.96 -6.91
C PRO A 85 -13.68 4.30 -6.64
N PRO A 86 -14.13 5.52 -6.97
CA PRO A 86 -13.30 6.69 -7.31
C PRO A 86 -12.65 7.29 -6.06
N ARG A 87 -11.39 7.71 -6.17
CA ARG A 87 -10.64 8.38 -5.09
C ARG A 87 -10.40 9.85 -5.44
N PRO A 88 -11.33 10.76 -5.08
CA PRO A 88 -11.19 12.17 -5.41
C PRO A 88 -10.07 12.85 -4.61
N ILE A 89 -9.23 13.60 -5.31
CA ILE A 89 -8.10 14.34 -4.72
C ILE A 89 -8.13 15.84 -5.07
N CYS A 90 -8.77 16.24 -6.17
CA CYS A 90 -9.11 17.64 -6.44
C CYS A 90 -10.63 17.81 -6.57
N TYR A 91 -11.26 18.28 -5.49
CA TYR A 91 -12.72 18.45 -5.41
C TYR A 91 -13.26 19.64 -6.23
N CYS A 92 -12.42 20.62 -6.56
CA CYS A 92 -12.84 21.74 -7.42
C CYS A 92 -13.05 21.32 -8.87
N PHE A 93 -12.21 20.40 -9.35
CA PHE A 93 -12.06 20.09 -10.77
C PHE A 93 -12.31 18.61 -11.10
N ASN A 94 -12.67 17.84 -10.07
CA ASN A 94 -13.03 16.43 -10.11
C ASN A 94 -11.88 15.49 -10.52
N HIS A 95 -10.64 15.83 -10.16
CA HIS A 95 -9.50 14.94 -10.39
C HIS A 95 -9.43 13.82 -9.35
N THR A 96 -9.17 12.60 -9.82
CA THR A 96 -9.08 11.37 -9.06
C THR A 96 -7.66 10.81 -9.00
N VAL A 97 -7.41 9.83 -8.14
CA VAL A 97 -6.14 9.08 -8.17
C VAL A 97 -6.07 8.22 -9.43
N GLU A 98 -7.18 7.59 -9.82
CA GLU A 98 -7.23 6.64 -10.93
C GLU A 98 -6.78 7.27 -12.25
N GLU A 99 -7.33 8.43 -12.59
CA GLU A 99 -6.98 9.12 -13.84
C GLU A 99 -5.50 9.45 -13.95
N ILE A 100 -4.83 9.81 -12.83
CA ILE A 100 -3.41 10.15 -12.81
C ILE A 100 -2.59 8.91 -13.11
N PHE A 101 -2.96 7.79 -12.48
CA PHE A 101 -2.26 6.52 -12.68
C PHE A 101 -2.48 6.00 -14.10
N ASP A 102 -3.71 6.10 -14.62
CA ASP A 102 -4.05 5.67 -15.97
C ASP A 102 -3.36 6.55 -17.03
N GLU A 103 -3.35 7.87 -16.86
CA GLU A 103 -2.65 8.81 -17.74
C GLU A 103 -1.15 8.50 -17.80
N ILE A 104 -0.50 8.33 -16.65
CA ILE A 104 0.94 8.03 -16.58
C ILE A 104 1.23 6.64 -17.15
N LYS A 105 0.34 5.66 -16.94
CA LYS A 105 0.50 4.31 -17.49
C LYS A 105 0.41 4.32 -19.02
N LEU A 106 -0.53 5.08 -19.59
CA LEU A 106 -0.76 5.15 -21.03
C LEU A 106 0.25 6.03 -21.77
N THR A 107 0.58 7.19 -21.21
CA THR A 107 1.36 8.23 -21.90
C THR A 107 2.79 8.38 -21.40
N GLY A 108 3.08 7.87 -20.20
CA GLY A 108 4.35 8.11 -19.50
C GLY A 108 4.50 9.54 -18.97
N LYS A 109 3.45 10.37 -19.00
CA LYS A 109 3.45 11.77 -18.56
C LYS A 109 2.23 12.03 -17.66
N SER A 110 2.22 13.18 -16.99
CA SER A 110 1.02 13.66 -16.29
C SER A 110 0.76 15.12 -16.58
N THR A 111 -0.50 15.45 -16.89
CA THR A 111 -0.96 16.82 -17.19
C THR A 111 -1.81 17.41 -16.07
N VAL A 112 -2.21 16.61 -15.08
CA VAL A 112 -3.16 16.99 -14.02
C VAL A 112 -2.77 18.27 -13.27
N MET A 113 -1.49 18.45 -12.96
CA MET A 113 -1.02 19.63 -12.21
C MET A 113 -1.11 20.90 -13.06
N ASP A 114 -0.86 20.78 -14.36
CA ASP A 114 -0.93 21.90 -15.30
C ASP A 114 -2.38 22.27 -15.59
N ASP A 115 -3.28 21.27 -15.73
CA ASP A 115 -4.72 21.49 -15.83
C ASP A 115 -5.26 22.21 -14.59
N ILE A 116 -4.95 21.73 -13.38
CA ILE A 116 -5.38 22.37 -12.13
C ILE A 116 -4.92 23.83 -12.08
N ARG A 117 -3.63 24.10 -12.36
CA ARG A 117 -3.10 25.48 -12.33
C ARG A 117 -3.75 26.36 -13.39
N ALA A 118 -3.97 25.86 -14.60
CA ALA A 118 -4.63 26.59 -15.67
C ALA A 118 -6.08 26.94 -15.30
N ARG A 119 -6.82 25.99 -14.72
CA ARG A 119 -8.21 26.19 -14.28
C ARG A 119 -8.31 27.10 -13.06
N MET A 120 -7.36 27.03 -12.12
CA MET A 120 -7.30 27.99 -11.00
C MET A 120 -7.16 29.44 -11.48
N LYS A 121 -6.34 29.70 -12.51
CA LYS A 121 -6.16 31.04 -13.09
C LYS A 121 -7.44 31.62 -13.70
N LYS A 122 -8.35 30.77 -14.18
CA LYS A 122 -9.64 31.18 -14.74
C LYS A 122 -10.69 31.51 -13.66
N GLY A 123 -10.33 31.41 -12.38
CA GLY A 123 -11.24 31.57 -11.24
C GLY A 123 -12.02 30.28 -10.94
N GLY A 124 -12.54 30.17 -9.71
CA GLY A 124 -13.57 29.16 -9.39
C GLY A 124 -13.17 28.02 -8.45
N CYS A 125 -12.01 28.07 -7.77
CA CYS A 125 -11.69 27.05 -6.76
C CYS A 125 -11.62 27.61 -5.33
N SER A 126 -12.53 27.14 -4.49
CA SER A 126 -12.56 27.37 -3.04
C SER A 126 -12.11 26.09 -2.31
N CYS A 127 -10.82 25.78 -2.37
CA CYS A 127 -10.25 24.58 -1.73
C CYS A 127 -10.65 24.48 -0.26
N GLU A 128 -10.67 25.62 0.44
CA GLU A 128 -11.01 25.72 1.87
C GLU A 128 -12.47 25.42 2.20
N ALA A 129 -13.34 25.24 1.20
CA ALA A 129 -14.73 24.84 1.38
C ALA A 129 -15.01 23.47 0.74
N LYS A 130 -14.35 23.16 -0.38
CA LYS A 130 -14.61 21.94 -1.15
C LYS A 130 -13.70 20.76 -0.80
N ASN A 131 -12.50 21.01 -0.25
CA ASN A 131 -11.56 19.95 0.09
C ASN A 131 -11.75 19.53 1.57
N PRO A 132 -11.96 18.24 1.86
CA PRO A 132 -12.05 17.76 3.23
C PRO A 132 -10.84 18.11 4.10
N GLN A 133 -9.65 18.18 3.51
CA GLN A 133 -8.41 18.54 4.22
C GLN A 133 -8.30 20.05 4.53
N GLY A 134 -9.22 20.89 4.04
CA GLY A 134 -9.19 22.35 4.27
C GLY A 134 -8.01 23.09 3.64
N SER A 135 -7.27 22.45 2.73
CA SER A 135 -6.05 22.98 2.11
C SER A 135 -6.03 22.76 0.59
N CYS A 136 -5.08 23.37 -0.10
CA CYS A 136 -4.94 23.23 -1.55
C CYS A 136 -4.63 21.77 -1.95
N CYS A 137 -5.32 21.26 -2.97
CA CYS A 137 -5.14 19.89 -3.46
C CYS A 137 -3.76 19.62 -4.10
N LEU A 138 -3.05 20.65 -4.58
CA LEU A 138 -1.81 20.50 -5.36
C LEU A 138 -0.75 19.64 -4.66
N GLY A 139 -0.57 19.78 -3.34
CA GLY A 139 0.39 18.95 -2.59
C GLY A 139 -0.02 17.47 -2.53
N THR A 140 -1.33 17.19 -2.45
CA THR A 140 -1.86 15.82 -2.50
C THR A 140 -1.72 15.24 -3.92
N VAL A 141 -2.04 16.03 -4.94
CA VAL A 141 -1.91 15.63 -6.34
C VAL A 141 -0.45 15.33 -6.69
N GLU A 142 0.48 16.21 -6.31
CA GLU A 142 1.92 16.00 -6.51
C GLU A 142 2.41 14.70 -5.83
N HIS A 143 1.91 14.39 -4.64
CA HIS A 143 2.22 13.13 -3.96
C HIS A 143 1.82 11.92 -4.81
N PHE A 144 0.59 11.89 -5.33
CA PHE A 144 0.09 10.78 -6.14
C PHE A 144 0.74 10.70 -7.52
N VAL A 145 1.08 11.82 -8.14
CA VAL A 145 1.88 11.84 -9.37
C VAL A 145 3.25 11.19 -9.13
N LYS A 146 3.97 11.58 -8.07
CA LYS A 146 5.25 10.97 -7.70
C LYS A 146 5.10 9.48 -7.36
N GLU A 147 4.01 9.10 -6.72
CA GLU A 147 3.72 7.70 -6.40
C GLU A 147 3.49 6.87 -7.66
N ALA A 148 2.71 7.38 -8.61
CA ALA A 148 2.45 6.73 -9.90
C ALA A 148 3.74 6.50 -10.70
N PHE A 149 4.64 7.50 -10.77
CA PHE A 149 5.94 7.34 -11.43
C PHE A 149 6.89 6.35 -10.72
N ARG A 150 6.74 6.15 -9.41
CA ARG A 150 7.55 5.18 -8.64
C ARG A 150 7.04 3.75 -8.76
N GLN A 151 5.80 3.53 -9.20
CA GLN A 151 5.29 2.17 -9.29
C GLN A 151 6.12 1.38 -10.32
N PRO A 152 6.72 0.24 -9.92
CA PRO A 152 7.50 -0.55 -10.85
C PRO A 152 6.56 -1.08 -11.94
N ARG A 153 6.88 -0.74 -13.20
CA ARG A 153 6.16 -1.22 -14.40
C ARG A 153 6.04 -2.76 -14.48
N PHE A 154 6.83 -3.48 -13.67
CA PHE A 154 6.77 -4.93 -13.49
C PHE A 154 5.48 -5.46 -12.85
N ALA A 155 4.64 -4.63 -12.24
CA ALA A 155 3.36 -5.09 -11.68
C ALA A 155 2.39 -5.64 -12.75
N SER A 156 2.49 -5.21 -14.02
CA SER A 156 1.64 -5.74 -15.09
C SER A 156 2.14 -7.06 -15.70
N LEU A 157 3.37 -7.49 -15.37
CA LEU A 157 3.92 -8.79 -15.79
C LEU A 157 3.85 -9.83 -14.67
N GLY A 158 3.42 -9.44 -13.47
CA GLY A 158 3.33 -10.31 -12.30
C GLY A 158 2.53 -11.59 -12.53
N PRO A 159 1.32 -11.55 -13.14
CA PRO A 159 0.53 -12.75 -13.38
C PRO A 159 1.18 -13.69 -14.39
N VAL A 160 1.68 -13.15 -15.51
CA VAL A 160 2.34 -13.93 -16.57
C VAL A 160 3.65 -14.55 -16.06
N GLY A 161 4.44 -13.78 -15.31
CA GLY A 161 5.66 -14.26 -14.67
C GLY A 161 5.41 -15.30 -13.57
N ALA A 162 4.34 -15.14 -12.79
CA ALA A 162 3.92 -16.14 -11.79
C ALA A 162 3.46 -17.44 -12.45
N ILE A 163 2.73 -17.37 -13.56
CA ILE A 163 2.29 -18.55 -14.32
C ILE A 163 3.50 -19.26 -14.95
N ILE A 164 4.39 -18.53 -15.64
CA ILE A 164 5.59 -19.11 -16.25
C ILE A 164 6.47 -19.76 -15.18
N SER A 165 6.68 -19.09 -14.05
CA SER A 165 7.48 -19.65 -12.94
C SER A 165 6.82 -20.87 -12.29
N ALA A 166 5.49 -20.87 -12.10
CA ALA A 166 4.75 -22.02 -11.56
C ALA A 166 4.80 -23.23 -12.50
N VAL A 167 4.66 -23.02 -13.81
CA VAL A 167 4.75 -24.08 -14.84
C VAL A 167 6.17 -24.64 -14.88
N MET A 168 7.19 -23.79 -14.89
CA MET A 168 8.59 -24.22 -14.92
C MET A 168 8.98 -25.00 -13.65
N ALA A 169 8.54 -24.54 -12.48
CA ALA A 169 8.77 -25.24 -11.20
C ALA A 169 8.05 -26.59 -11.12
N SER A 170 6.85 -26.69 -11.69
CA SER A 170 6.09 -27.94 -11.74
C SER A 170 6.75 -28.97 -12.65
N LEU A 171 7.26 -28.53 -13.81
CA LEU A 171 7.94 -29.41 -14.76
C LEU A 171 9.26 -29.97 -14.23
N CYS A 172 10.01 -29.22 -13.41
CA CYS A 172 11.29 -29.68 -12.88
C CYS A 172 11.18 -30.62 -11.66
N CYS A 173 10.03 -30.66 -10.96
CA CYS A 173 9.88 -31.42 -9.71
C CYS A 173 8.77 -32.48 -9.74
N VAL A 174 7.65 -32.21 -10.41
CA VAL A 174 6.48 -33.11 -10.46
C VAL A 174 6.48 -33.92 -11.76
N GLY A 175 7.03 -33.36 -12.83
CA GLY A 175 7.15 -34.02 -14.14
C GLY A 175 7.76 -35.42 -14.08
N PRO A 176 8.96 -35.62 -13.49
CA PRO A 176 9.56 -36.94 -13.39
C PRO A 176 8.74 -37.94 -12.58
N PHE A 177 8.10 -37.48 -11.50
CA PHE A 177 7.32 -38.34 -10.60
C PHE A 177 6.01 -38.81 -11.27
N VAL A 178 5.32 -37.91 -11.99
CA VAL A 178 4.10 -38.23 -12.73
C VAL A 178 4.38 -39.18 -13.90
N LEU A 179 5.48 -38.98 -14.62
CA LEU A 179 5.89 -39.87 -15.72
C LEU A 179 6.17 -41.30 -15.25
N VAL A 180 6.80 -41.46 -14.09
CA VAL A 180 7.03 -42.78 -13.46
C VAL A 180 5.70 -43.41 -13.04
N MET A 181 4.78 -42.64 -12.45
CA MET A 181 3.45 -43.13 -12.05
C MET A 181 2.56 -43.52 -13.24
N LEU A 182 2.72 -42.87 -14.39
CA LEU A 182 2.07 -43.25 -15.66
C LEU A 182 2.71 -44.46 -16.34
N GLY A 183 3.69 -45.12 -15.70
CA GLY A 183 4.29 -46.35 -16.21
C GLY A 183 5.24 -46.14 -17.39
N ALA A 184 5.68 -44.90 -17.65
CA ALA A 184 6.66 -44.60 -18.69
C ALA A 184 8.08 -44.99 -18.22
N SER A 185 8.37 -46.29 -18.13
CA SER A 185 9.65 -46.84 -17.65
C SER A 185 10.66 -47.16 -18.76
N GLY A 186 10.53 -46.53 -19.94
CA GLY A 186 11.44 -46.70 -21.08
C GLY A 186 12.57 -45.66 -21.16
N ALA A 187 13.47 -45.80 -22.15
CA ALA A 187 14.71 -45.03 -22.42
C ALA A 187 14.62 -43.49 -22.34
N TRP A 188 13.42 -42.93 -22.25
CA TRP A 188 13.14 -41.50 -22.10
C TRP A 188 13.45 -40.98 -20.69
N VAL A 189 13.34 -41.82 -19.65
CA VAL A 189 13.76 -41.49 -18.26
C VAL A 189 15.27 -41.28 -18.18
N VAL A 190 16.05 -41.97 -19.02
CA VAL A 190 17.51 -41.81 -19.09
C VAL A 190 17.88 -40.48 -19.79
N ASN A 191 17.08 -40.01 -20.75
CA ASN A 191 17.29 -38.70 -21.39
C ASN A 191 16.96 -37.52 -20.46
N LEU A 192 16.05 -37.71 -19.48
CA LEU A 192 15.77 -36.72 -18.43
C LEU A 192 16.93 -36.56 -17.42
N ARG A 193 17.85 -37.54 -17.31
CA ARG A 193 19.08 -37.38 -16.51
C ARG A 193 20.07 -36.37 -17.08
N VAL A 194 19.86 -35.88 -18.31
CA VAL A 194 20.61 -34.72 -18.86
C VAL A 194 20.43 -33.46 -17.97
N PHE A 195 19.39 -33.40 -17.14
CA PHE A 195 19.17 -32.31 -16.19
C PHE A 195 19.83 -32.52 -14.81
N GLU A 196 20.34 -33.71 -14.48
CA GLU A 196 21.13 -33.93 -13.26
C GLU A 196 22.32 -32.97 -13.10
N PRO A 197 23.14 -32.68 -14.15
CA PRO A 197 24.23 -31.71 -14.05
C PRO A 197 23.78 -30.26 -13.81
N TYR A 198 22.52 -29.91 -14.11
CA TYR A 198 21.99 -28.56 -13.87
C TYR A 198 21.41 -28.38 -12.46
N ARG A 199 21.19 -29.48 -11.71
CA ARG A 199 20.70 -29.45 -10.32
C ARG A 199 21.45 -28.47 -9.41
N PRO A 200 22.81 -28.41 -9.37
CA PRO A 200 23.52 -27.43 -8.54
C PRO A 200 23.27 -25.97 -8.94
N ILE A 201 23.06 -25.69 -10.23
CA ILE A 201 22.78 -24.34 -10.73
C ILE A 201 21.41 -23.87 -10.22
N PHE A 202 20.40 -24.73 -10.29
CA PHE A 202 19.07 -24.41 -9.76
C PHE A 202 19.09 -24.21 -8.23
N ILE A 203 19.85 -25.04 -7.49
CA ILE A 203 20.03 -24.87 -6.05
C ILE A 203 20.65 -23.49 -5.74
N LEU A 204 21.66 -23.07 -6.50
CA LEU A 204 22.29 -21.76 -6.34
C LEU A 204 21.28 -20.62 -6.57
N PHE A 205 20.47 -20.71 -7.63
CA PHE A 205 19.40 -19.73 -7.89
C PHE A 205 18.38 -19.70 -6.75
N THR A 206 17.90 -20.85 -6.28
CA THR A 206 16.95 -20.95 -5.18
C THR A 206 17.50 -20.33 -3.90
N ILE A 207 18.76 -20.63 -3.54
CA ILE A 207 19.44 -20.02 -2.39
C ILE A 207 19.58 -18.51 -2.58
N GLY A 208 19.91 -18.04 -3.80
CA GLY A 208 19.98 -16.62 -4.11
C GLY A 208 18.64 -15.89 -3.93
N PHE A 209 17.53 -16.47 -4.41
CA PHE A 209 16.19 -15.91 -4.25
C PHE A 209 15.73 -15.91 -2.79
N LEU A 210 15.94 -17.01 -2.06
CA LEU A 210 15.67 -17.09 -0.62
C LEU A 210 16.52 -16.07 0.14
N GLY A 211 17.82 -15.98 -0.15
CA GLY A 211 18.74 -15.02 0.44
C GLY A 211 18.32 -13.57 0.20
N ALA A 212 17.92 -13.22 -1.02
CA ALA A 212 17.37 -11.91 -1.34
C ALA A 212 16.03 -11.65 -0.62
N GLY A 213 15.18 -12.67 -0.51
CA GLY A 213 13.92 -12.61 0.23
C GLY A 213 14.13 -12.36 1.73
N PHE A 214 15.04 -13.10 2.36
CA PHE A 214 15.45 -12.90 3.75
C PHE A 214 16.12 -11.55 3.95
N TYR A 215 17.02 -11.17 3.05
CA TYR A 215 17.66 -9.86 3.09
C TYR A 215 16.61 -8.75 3.07
N ASN A 216 15.65 -8.78 2.13
CA ASN A 216 14.59 -7.78 2.07
C ASN A 216 13.61 -7.84 3.27
N ALA A 217 13.29 -9.04 3.78
CA ALA A 217 12.37 -9.21 4.91
C ALA A 217 12.96 -8.80 6.28
N TYR A 218 14.29 -8.82 6.41
CA TYR A 218 15.02 -8.48 7.64
C TYR A 218 15.80 -7.17 7.54
N LYS A 219 15.99 -6.61 6.34
CA LYS A 219 16.58 -5.27 6.16
C LYS A 219 15.71 -4.24 6.88
N LYS A 220 16.32 -3.53 7.81
CA LYS A 220 15.67 -2.43 8.54
C LYS A 220 15.29 -1.34 7.52
N PRO A 221 14.02 -0.89 7.46
CA PRO A 221 13.66 0.22 6.58
C PRO A 221 14.43 1.47 7.01
N LYS A 222 15.16 2.09 6.07
CA LYS A 222 15.79 3.39 6.27
C LYS A 222 14.74 4.46 5.96
N GLY A 223 14.08 4.98 6.99
CA GLY A 223 13.14 6.10 6.91
C GLY A 223 11.81 5.82 7.60
N ASP A 224 11.24 6.89 8.18
CA ASP A 224 9.92 6.88 8.83
C ASP A 224 8.86 6.34 7.85
N CYS A 225 8.35 5.14 8.15
CA CYS A 225 7.29 4.54 7.37
C CYS A 225 6.04 5.41 7.46
N LYS A 226 5.62 5.96 6.33
CA LYS A 226 4.35 6.69 6.23
C LYS A 226 3.19 5.75 6.60
N PRO A 227 2.26 6.17 7.48
CA PRO A 227 1.11 5.37 7.86
C PRO A 227 0.23 5.05 6.64
N GLY A 228 -0.22 3.80 6.53
CA GLY A 228 -1.06 3.33 5.42
C GLY A 228 -0.31 2.78 4.20
N SER A 229 1.01 2.66 4.23
CA SER A 229 1.79 1.88 3.25
C SER A 229 1.94 0.42 3.69
N LEU A 230 2.14 -0.52 2.75
CA LEU A 230 2.33 -1.96 3.05
C LEU A 230 3.46 -2.24 4.09
N CYS A 231 4.37 -1.28 4.28
CA CYS A 231 5.46 -1.31 5.26
C CYS A 231 5.01 -1.05 6.72
N ALA A 232 3.85 -0.41 6.94
CA ALA A 232 3.33 -0.05 8.26
C ALA A 232 2.45 -1.15 8.88
N VAL A 233 1.93 -2.09 8.07
CA VAL A 233 1.06 -3.16 8.58
C VAL A 233 1.92 -4.25 9.25
N PRO A 234 1.77 -4.54 10.56
CA PRO A 234 2.57 -5.57 11.22
C PRO A 234 2.24 -6.99 10.72
N ARG A 235 1.03 -7.17 10.18
CA ARG A 235 0.54 -8.45 9.62
C ARG A 235 1.27 -8.83 8.33
N THR A 236 1.59 -7.89 7.44
CA THR A 236 2.31 -8.18 6.18
C THR A 236 3.74 -8.61 6.46
N LYS A 237 4.41 -8.02 7.46
CA LYS A 237 5.74 -8.44 7.91
C LYS A 237 5.74 -9.85 8.50
N LYS A 238 4.74 -10.20 9.32
CA LYS A 238 4.61 -11.55 9.89
C LYS A 238 4.28 -12.59 8.83
N VAL A 239 3.29 -12.34 7.97
CA VAL A 239 2.89 -13.26 6.90
C VAL A 239 4.01 -13.47 5.89
N GLY A 240 4.72 -12.40 5.49
CA GLY A 240 5.86 -12.50 4.58
C GLY A 240 7.02 -13.35 5.16
N ARG A 241 7.29 -13.21 6.46
CA ARG A 241 8.30 -14.05 7.15
C ARG A 241 7.85 -15.50 7.29
N VAL A 242 6.59 -15.73 7.66
CA VAL A 242 6.02 -17.10 7.77
C VAL A 242 6.11 -17.79 6.41
N PHE A 243 5.74 -17.11 5.33
CA PHE A 243 5.84 -17.65 3.97
C PHE A 243 7.28 -17.95 3.55
N LEU A 244 8.24 -17.07 3.89
CA LEU A 244 9.67 -17.31 3.64
C LEU A 244 10.19 -18.53 4.39
N TRP A 245 9.85 -18.68 5.67
CA TRP A 245 10.26 -19.84 6.47
C TRP A 245 9.59 -21.13 6.00
N SER A 246 8.29 -21.09 5.64
CA SER A 246 7.61 -22.26 5.08
C SER A 246 8.21 -22.69 3.75
N ALA A 247 8.54 -21.74 2.87
CA ALA A 247 9.22 -22.02 1.61
C ALA A 247 10.62 -22.61 1.84
N THR A 248 11.36 -22.11 2.84
CA THR A 248 12.68 -22.63 3.21
C THR A 248 12.59 -24.09 3.67
N ILE A 249 11.67 -24.40 4.59
CA ILE A 249 11.47 -25.76 5.11
C ILE A 249 11.10 -26.72 3.97
N LEU A 250 10.19 -26.30 3.08
CA LEU A 250 9.78 -27.11 1.93
C LEU A 250 10.94 -27.40 0.98
N VAL A 251 11.76 -26.39 0.67
CA VAL A 251 12.95 -26.56 -0.19
C VAL A 251 13.97 -27.51 0.46
N VAL A 252 14.27 -27.33 1.74
CA VAL A 252 15.20 -28.20 2.48
C VAL A 252 14.69 -29.65 2.49
N PHE A 253 13.40 -29.85 2.76
CA PHE A 253 12.79 -31.18 2.74
C PHE A 253 12.90 -31.85 1.36
N LEU A 254 12.57 -31.14 0.29
CA LEU A 254 12.68 -31.64 -1.09
C LEU A 254 14.12 -31.96 -1.51
N LEU A 255 15.12 -31.22 -1.00
CA LEU A 255 16.53 -31.50 -1.28
C LEU A 255 17.06 -32.73 -0.53
N ILE A 256 16.55 -33.00 0.67
CA ILE A 256 16.94 -34.13 1.52
C ILE A 256 16.23 -35.42 1.09
N LEU A 257 15.00 -35.34 0.58
CA LEU A 257 14.20 -36.48 0.14
C LEU A 257 14.94 -37.49 -0.76
N PRO A 258 15.69 -37.12 -1.81
CA PRO A 258 16.41 -38.09 -2.66
C PRO A 258 17.54 -38.79 -1.92
N TYR A 259 18.19 -38.14 -0.94
CA TYR A 259 19.19 -38.79 -0.09
C TYR A 259 18.55 -39.81 0.87
N LEU A 260 17.34 -39.52 1.36
CA LEU A 260 16.57 -40.46 2.19
C LEU A 260 16.11 -41.67 1.39
N ILE A 261 15.60 -41.46 0.17
CA ILE A 261 15.18 -42.56 -0.72
C ILE A 261 16.38 -43.43 -1.09
N GLY A 262 17.53 -42.83 -1.42
CA GLY A 262 18.76 -43.56 -1.70
C GLY A 262 19.38 -44.27 -0.50
N LEU A 263 18.91 -44.01 0.72
CA LEU A 263 19.28 -44.75 1.94
C LEU A 263 18.29 -45.88 2.25
N LEU A 264 17.05 -45.77 1.76
CA LEU A 264 15.93 -46.70 1.99
C LEU A 264 15.82 -47.79 0.91
N VAL A 265 16.44 -47.57 -0.26
CA VAL A 265 16.54 -48.50 -1.40
C VAL A 265 17.95 -49.07 -1.44
#